data_AF-A0A9D6XPJ0-F1
#
_entry.id   AF-A0A9D6XPJ0-F1
#
_cell.length_a   1.000
_cell.length_b   1.000
_cell.length_c   1.000
_cell.angle_alpha   90.00
_cell.angle_beta   90.00
_cell.angle_gamma   90.00
#
_symmetry.space_group_name_H-M   'P 1'
#
loop_
_entity.id
_entity.type
_entity.pdbx_description
1 polymer ?
#
loop_
_entity_poly.entity_id
_entity_poly.type
_entity_poly.pdbx_seq_one_letter_code
_entity_poly.pdbx_strand_id
1 'polypeptide(L)'
;MKIGIVGTGNMGEAILKGLLDNVVSAQDIVCVDKVKASVDRISQRYQVVCSTEISAIKDCDVVVLGVKPQNMDEVLPLIGKHINQNTLIISIAVGITSSYIAKNLGINNAAVVRAMPNTPALVGKGVTGLAKGEFATAEHLTIAKNLLAAVGQVVVVEENLIDVVAATSGSGPAYYFFVTELLIESAVKHGLARDVAQVLVENTFVGSSALFESSADDVVELRRKVTSPQGTTQAAIEFLESKDLKGIWENALGAAIKRAEEISKN
;
A
#
# COMPACT_ATOMS: atom_id res chain seq x y z
N MET A 1 -15.65 13.35 -12.79
CA MET A 1 -15.65 12.40 -11.66
C MET A 1 -15.03 13.10 -10.48
N LYS A 2 -15.75 13.27 -9.38
CA LYS A 2 -15.27 13.97 -8.17
C LYS A 2 -14.85 12.95 -7.12
N ILE A 3 -13.67 13.13 -6.54
CA ILE A 3 -13.03 12.18 -5.63
C ILE A 3 -12.88 12.79 -4.23
N GLY A 4 -13.45 12.13 -3.23
CA GLY A 4 -13.25 12.45 -1.82
C GLY A 4 -12.13 11.60 -1.22
N ILE A 5 -11.21 12.19 -0.49
CA ILE A 5 -10.20 11.47 0.31
C ILE A 5 -10.46 11.79 1.78
N VAL A 6 -10.89 10.79 2.55
CA VAL A 6 -11.14 10.95 4.00
C VAL A 6 -9.94 10.38 4.76
N GLY A 7 -9.18 11.27 5.40
CA GLY A 7 -7.90 10.98 6.04
C GLY A 7 -6.73 11.26 5.11
N THR A 8 -5.90 12.25 5.48
CA THR A 8 -4.78 12.76 4.67
C THR A 8 -3.41 12.49 5.32
N GLY A 9 -3.30 11.37 6.03
CA GLY A 9 -2.01 10.83 6.46
C GLY A 9 -1.15 10.38 5.27
N ASN A 10 0.00 9.78 5.53
CA ASN A 10 1.00 9.44 4.51
C ASN A 10 0.42 8.76 3.26
N MET A 11 -0.44 7.74 3.42
CA MET A 11 -1.00 7.02 2.27
C MET A 11 -2.10 7.80 1.55
N GLY A 12 -2.97 8.51 2.28
CA GLY A 12 -3.97 9.37 1.67
C GLY A 12 -3.35 10.50 0.86
N GLU A 13 -2.25 11.09 1.37
CA GLU A 13 -1.48 12.09 0.64
C GLU A 13 -0.72 11.49 -0.55
N ALA A 14 -0.16 10.27 -0.43
CA ALA A 14 0.48 9.59 -1.55
C ALA A 14 -0.51 9.41 -2.73
N ILE A 15 -1.71 8.94 -2.43
CA ILE A 15 -2.79 8.76 -3.42
C ILE A 15 -3.22 10.11 -3.98
N LEU A 16 -3.45 11.12 -3.13
CA LEU A 16 -3.75 12.49 -3.57
C LEU A 16 -2.73 13.00 -4.59
N LYS A 17 -1.44 12.92 -4.24
CA LYS A 17 -0.36 13.38 -5.10
C LYS A 17 -0.36 12.62 -6.43
N GLY A 18 -0.43 11.28 -6.40
CA GLY A 18 -0.45 10.48 -7.63
C GLY A 18 -1.64 10.80 -8.53
N LEU A 19 -2.82 11.00 -7.94
CA LEU A 19 -4.03 11.38 -8.67
C LEU A 19 -3.89 12.74 -9.36
N LEU A 20 -3.31 13.74 -8.68
CA LEU A 20 -3.07 15.07 -9.25
C LEU A 20 -2.01 15.04 -10.35
N ASP A 21 -0.98 14.21 -10.19
CA ASP A 21 0.11 14.11 -11.16
C ASP A 21 -0.35 13.45 -12.47
N ASN A 22 -1.34 12.55 -12.44
CA ASN A 22 -1.61 11.64 -13.56
C ASN A 22 -3.07 11.50 -14.01
N VAL A 23 -4.07 11.85 -13.18
CA VAL A 23 -5.46 11.38 -13.40
C VAL A 23 -6.50 12.49 -13.40
N VAL A 24 -6.48 13.39 -12.40
CA VAL A 24 -7.54 14.38 -12.19
C VAL A 24 -6.98 15.76 -11.84
N SER A 25 -7.79 16.79 -12.04
CA SER A 25 -7.45 18.16 -11.65
C SER A 25 -7.77 18.44 -10.19
N ALA A 26 -7.10 19.43 -9.59
CA ALA A 26 -7.29 19.80 -8.19
C ALA A 26 -8.75 20.15 -7.83
N GLN A 27 -9.51 20.72 -8.77
CA GLN A 27 -10.92 21.05 -8.60
C GLN A 27 -11.85 19.84 -8.45
N ASP A 28 -11.40 18.66 -8.90
CA ASP A 28 -12.16 17.41 -8.84
C ASP A 28 -11.85 16.60 -7.57
N ILE A 29 -10.96 17.10 -6.69
CA ILE A 29 -10.61 16.45 -5.44
C ILE A 29 -11.11 17.25 -4.23
N VAL A 30 -11.69 16.52 -3.27
CA VAL A 30 -12.00 17.02 -1.94
C VAL A 30 -11.24 16.18 -0.91
N CYS A 31 -10.49 16.83 -0.03
CA CYS A 31 -9.83 16.17 1.10
C CYS A 31 -10.54 16.50 2.41
N VAL A 32 -10.74 15.50 3.25
CA VAL A 32 -11.27 15.67 4.60
C VAL A 32 -10.30 15.11 5.61
N ASP A 33 -9.99 15.90 6.64
CA ASP A 33 -9.21 15.43 7.78
C ASP A 33 -9.69 16.10 9.06
N LYS A 34 -9.79 15.34 10.16
CA LYS A 34 -10.23 15.90 11.45
C LYS A 34 -9.22 16.88 12.05
N VAL A 35 -7.95 16.80 11.63
CA VAL A 35 -6.88 17.66 12.12
C VAL A 35 -6.74 18.88 11.22
N LYS A 36 -7.08 20.06 11.75
CA LYS A 36 -6.99 21.34 11.01
C LYS A 36 -5.61 21.60 10.41
N ALA A 37 -4.54 21.24 11.12
CA ALA A 37 -3.18 21.38 10.60
C ALA A 37 -2.92 20.52 9.34
N SER A 38 -3.52 19.32 9.25
CA SER A 38 -3.44 18.49 8.05
C SER A 38 -4.20 19.13 6.88
N VAL A 39 -5.41 19.64 7.15
CA VAL A 39 -6.23 20.37 6.17
C VAL A 39 -5.47 21.55 5.57
N ASP A 40 -4.85 22.38 6.42
CA ASP A 40 -4.10 23.56 5.98
C ASP A 40 -2.89 23.19 5.14
N ARG A 41 -2.12 22.19 5.60
CA ARG A 41 -0.94 21.69 4.91
C ARG A 41 -1.28 21.13 3.52
N ILE A 42 -2.33 20.31 3.42
CA ILE A 42 -2.75 19.69 2.15
C ILE A 42 -3.30 20.75 1.20
N SER A 43 -4.16 21.65 1.69
CA SER A 43 -4.72 22.75 0.90
C SER A 43 -3.62 23.65 0.33
N GLN A 44 -2.67 24.09 1.18
CA GLN A 44 -1.56 24.94 0.74
C GLN A 44 -0.64 24.24 -0.26
N ARG A 45 -0.36 22.95 -0.06
CA ARG A 45 0.58 22.21 -0.91
C ARG A 45 0.00 21.83 -2.27
N TYR A 46 -1.24 21.37 -2.30
CA TYR A 46 -1.84 20.76 -3.49
C TYR A 46 -2.95 21.61 -4.13
N GLN A 47 -3.35 22.71 -3.49
CA GLN A 47 -4.39 23.63 -4.00
C GLN A 47 -5.74 22.93 -4.25
N VAL A 48 -6.05 21.90 -3.44
CA VAL A 48 -7.32 21.16 -3.47
C VAL A 48 -8.27 21.66 -2.39
N VAL A 49 -9.57 21.43 -2.59
CA VAL A 49 -10.57 21.74 -1.56
C VAL A 49 -10.34 20.84 -0.35
N CYS A 50 -10.13 21.43 0.82
CA CYS A 50 -9.94 20.69 2.07
C CYS A 50 -10.94 21.15 3.13
N SER A 51 -11.40 20.23 3.97
CA SER A 51 -12.36 20.50 5.04
C SER A 51 -12.10 19.64 6.27
N THR A 52 -12.46 20.14 7.45
CA THR A 52 -12.60 19.31 8.66
C THR A 52 -13.96 18.61 8.72
N GLU A 53 -14.93 19.14 7.98
CA GLU A 53 -16.31 18.65 7.95
C GLU A 53 -16.47 17.55 6.91
N ILE A 54 -16.95 16.39 7.37
CA ILE A 54 -17.18 15.20 6.54
C ILE A 54 -18.24 15.42 5.46
N SER A 55 -19.15 16.38 5.65
CA SER A 55 -20.17 16.77 4.67
C SER A 55 -19.59 17.30 3.34
N ALA A 56 -18.31 17.66 3.31
CA ALA A 56 -17.63 18.10 2.08
C ALA A 56 -17.59 17.03 0.98
N ILE A 57 -17.71 15.74 1.33
CA ILE A 57 -17.69 14.64 0.35
C ILE A 57 -19.04 14.37 -0.33
N LYS A 58 -20.11 15.10 0.02
CA LYS A 58 -21.49 14.79 -0.40
C LYS A 58 -21.71 14.66 -1.92
N ASP A 59 -20.91 15.38 -2.71
CA ASP A 59 -21.01 15.40 -4.18
C ASP A 59 -19.93 14.52 -4.84
N CYS A 60 -19.23 13.67 -4.08
CA CYS A 60 -18.17 12.81 -4.61
C CYS A 60 -18.74 11.52 -5.20
N ASP A 61 -18.25 11.16 -6.39
CA ASP A 61 -18.55 9.90 -7.07
C ASP A 61 -17.76 8.74 -6.44
N VAL A 62 -16.54 9.02 -5.96
CA VAL A 62 -15.64 8.07 -5.31
C VAL A 62 -15.19 8.63 -3.97
N VAL A 63 -15.18 7.81 -2.92
CA VAL A 63 -14.62 8.16 -1.61
C VAL A 63 -13.53 7.15 -1.23
N VAL A 64 -12.30 7.64 -1.08
CA VAL A 64 -11.16 6.90 -0.59
C VAL A 64 -11.07 7.03 0.94
N LEU A 65 -11.11 5.90 1.65
CA LEU A 65 -10.99 5.85 3.10
C LEU A 65 -9.52 5.66 3.50
N GLY A 66 -8.84 6.77 3.79
CA GLY A 66 -7.46 6.85 4.28
C GLY A 66 -7.34 7.01 5.80
N VAL A 67 -8.40 6.70 6.55
CA VAL A 67 -8.38 6.72 8.02
C VAL A 67 -7.82 5.42 8.60
N LYS A 68 -7.28 5.51 9.82
CA LYS A 68 -6.78 4.33 10.54
C LYS A 68 -7.94 3.39 10.91
N PRO A 69 -7.73 2.05 10.95
CA PRO A 69 -8.77 1.07 11.29
C PRO A 69 -9.53 1.41 12.58
N GLN A 70 -8.83 1.81 13.64
CA GLN A 70 -9.44 2.14 14.93
C GLN A 70 -10.38 3.36 14.92
N ASN A 71 -10.39 4.15 13.84
CA ASN A 71 -11.28 5.31 13.70
C ASN A 71 -12.49 5.00 12.81
N MET A 72 -12.62 3.79 12.25
CA MET A 72 -13.66 3.47 11.28
C MET A 72 -15.07 3.53 11.88
N ASP A 73 -15.22 3.07 13.13
CA ASP A 73 -16.51 3.02 13.83
C ASP A 73 -17.14 4.41 14.00
N GLU A 74 -16.29 5.41 14.22
CA GLU A 74 -16.70 6.80 14.36
C GLU A 74 -17.00 7.42 12.98
N VAL A 75 -16.16 7.14 11.98
CA VAL A 75 -16.18 7.86 10.70
C VAL A 75 -17.20 7.31 9.71
N LEU A 76 -17.40 5.99 9.64
CA LEU A 76 -18.29 5.37 8.64
C LEU A 76 -19.76 5.84 8.77
N PRO A 77 -20.38 5.92 9.97
CA PRO A 77 -21.74 6.41 10.09
C PRO A 77 -21.89 7.88 9.67
N LEU A 78 -20.84 8.68 9.85
CA LEU A 78 -20.82 10.09 9.43
C LEU A 78 -20.74 10.21 7.91
N ILE A 79 -19.87 9.41 7.26
CA ILE A 79 -19.79 9.33 5.80
C ILE A 79 -21.14 8.91 5.22
N GLY A 80 -21.74 7.86 5.77
CA GLY A 80 -23.02 7.30 5.32
C GLY A 80 -24.17 8.30 5.26
N LYS A 81 -24.17 9.32 6.14
CA LYS A 81 -25.18 10.39 6.15
C LYS A 81 -25.07 11.37 4.98
N HIS A 82 -23.93 11.41 4.29
CA HIS A 82 -23.65 12.42 3.28
C HIS A 82 -23.48 11.86 1.87
N ILE A 83 -23.26 10.54 1.73
CA ILE A 83 -23.14 9.89 0.43
C ILE A 83 -24.39 9.06 0.11
N ASN A 84 -24.43 8.48 -1.08
CA ASN A 84 -25.55 7.62 -1.50
C ASN A 84 -25.05 6.29 -2.09
N GLN A 85 -25.98 5.42 -2.48
CA GLN A 85 -25.68 4.07 -2.99
C GLN A 85 -24.85 4.04 -4.29
N ASN A 86 -24.80 5.15 -5.04
CA ASN A 86 -24.02 5.25 -6.27
C ASN A 86 -22.55 5.65 -6.01
N THR A 87 -22.21 6.05 -4.78
CA THR A 87 -20.84 6.42 -4.42
C THR A 87 -19.98 5.16 -4.27
N LEU A 88 -18.89 5.09 -5.02
CA LEU A 88 -17.89 4.02 -4.87
C LEU A 88 -16.99 4.29 -3.67
N ILE A 89 -16.91 3.32 -2.76
CA ILE A 89 -15.99 3.36 -1.63
C ILE A 89 -14.73 2.57 -1.96
N ILE A 90 -13.57 3.21 -1.81
CA ILE A 90 -12.26 2.56 -1.90
C ILE A 90 -11.62 2.61 -0.51
N SER A 91 -11.49 1.48 0.17
CA SER A 91 -10.88 1.45 1.51
C SER A 91 -9.43 1.02 1.43
N ILE A 92 -8.52 1.83 1.98
CA ILE A 92 -7.10 1.46 2.14
C ILE A 92 -6.77 1.00 3.57
N ALA A 93 -7.79 0.72 4.39
CA ALA A 93 -7.61 0.31 5.77
C ALA A 93 -7.36 -1.20 5.89
N VAL A 94 -6.30 -1.53 6.64
CA VAL A 94 -5.93 -2.92 6.94
C VAL A 94 -6.97 -3.56 7.87
N GLY A 95 -7.33 -4.81 7.57
CA GLY A 95 -8.20 -5.64 8.41
C GLY A 95 -9.69 -5.25 8.43
N ILE A 96 -10.11 -4.22 7.70
CA ILE A 96 -11.52 -3.83 7.66
C ILE A 96 -12.19 -4.40 6.41
N THR A 97 -13.12 -5.34 6.59
CA THR A 97 -13.80 -6.03 5.49
C THR A 97 -14.78 -5.12 4.73
N SER A 98 -15.07 -5.47 3.48
CA SER A 98 -16.03 -4.75 2.66
C SER A 98 -17.43 -4.77 3.29
N SER A 99 -17.81 -5.92 3.87
CA SER A 99 -19.07 -6.11 4.58
C SER A 99 -19.17 -5.25 5.84
N TYR A 100 -18.06 -5.09 6.59
CA TYR A 100 -18.01 -4.21 7.76
C TYR A 100 -18.25 -2.75 7.35
N ILE A 101 -17.58 -2.30 6.28
CA ILE A 101 -17.73 -0.94 5.75
C ILE A 101 -19.16 -0.70 5.30
N ALA A 102 -19.70 -1.58 4.45
CA ALA A 102 -21.06 -1.44 3.93
C ALA A 102 -22.11 -1.38 5.06
N LYS A 103 -21.98 -2.25 6.07
CA LYS A 103 -22.86 -2.25 7.25
C LYS A 103 -22.81 -0.95 8.03
N ASN A 104 -21.61 -0.44 8.34
CA ASN A 104 -21.45 0.74 9.18
C ASN A 104 -21.66 2.08 8.45
N LEU A 105 -21.61 2.08 7.12
CA LEU A 105 -22.13 3.19 6.31
C LEU A 105 -23.65 3.33 6.41
N GLY A 106 -24.38 2.25 6.76
CA GLY A 106 -25.84 2.27 6.80
C GLY A 106 -26.47 2.41 5.41
N ILE A 107 -25.75 2.04 4.35
CA ILE A 107 -26.20 2.11 2.96
C ILE A 107 -26.39 0.70 2.44
N ASN A 108 -27.61 0.40 1.97
CA ASN A 108 -27.90 -0.88 1.35
C ASN A 108 -27.09 -1.03 0.07
N ASN A 109 -26.48 -2.20 -0.12
CA ASN A 109 -25.73 -2.57 -1.32
C ASN A 109 -24.58 -1.59 -1.67
N ALA A 110 -23.92 -1.00 -0.67
CA ALA A 110 -22.80 -0.09 -0.89
C ALA A 110 -21.68 -0.75 -1.71
N ALA A 111 -21.24 -0.07 -2.78
CA ALA A 111 -20.13 -0.52 -3.59
C ALA A 111 -18.80 -0.27 -2.87
N VAL A 112 -18.19 -1.32 -2.33
CA VAL A 112 -16.91 -1.24 -1.63
C VAL A 112 -15.83 -2.03 -2.36
N VAL A 113 -14.71 -1.38 -2.65
CA VAL A 113 -13.48 -2.01 -3.11
C VAL A 113 -12.43 -1.84 -2.00
N ARG A 114 -11.85 -2.95 -1.54
CA ARG A 114 -10.70 -2.93 -0.65
C ARG A 114 -9.44 -2.79 -1.48
N ALA A 115 -8.56 -1.90 -1.03
CA ALA A 115 -7.27 -1.62 -1.61
C ALA A 115 -6.19 -1.78 -0.55
N MET A 116 -5.08 -2.40 -0.91
CA MET A 116 -3.94 -2.59 -0.03
C MET A 116 -2.68 -2.04 -0.70
N PRO A 117 -2.52 -0.70 -0.73
CA PRO A 117 -1.31 -0.06 -1.23
C PRO A 117 -0.16 -0.23 -0.24
N ASN A 118 1.06 0.09 -0.68
CA ASN A 118 2.25 0.09 0.17
C ASN A 118 3.04 1.41 0.04
N THR A 119 3.98 1.63 0.96
CA THR A 119 4.68 2.93 1.10
C THR A 119 5.50 3.37 -0.12
N PRO A 120 6.03 2.49 -1.00
CA PRO A 120 6.62 2.90 -2.28
C PRO A 120 5.68 3.71 -3.20
N ALA A 121 4.37 3.74 -2.93
CA ALA A 121 3.42 4.66 -3.56
C ALA A 121 3.86 6.14 -3.44
N LEU A 122 4.59 6.52 -2.38
CA LEU A 122 5.12 7.88 -2.18
C LEU A 122 6.10 8.32 -3.29
N VAL A 123 6.69 7.36 -4.01
CA VAL A 123 7.60 7.60 -5.13
C VAL A 123 7.07 7.01 -6.45
N GLY A 124 5.77 6.72 -6.52
CA GLY A 124 5.11 6.20 -7.73
C GLY A 124 5.49 4.76 -8.10
N LYS A 125 6.16 4.03 -7.20
CA LYS A 125 6.57 2.62 -7.38
C LYS A 125 5.80 1.70 -6.43
N GLY A 126 4.59 2.08 -6.06
CA GLY A 126 3.72 1.30 -5.19
C GLY A 126 3.23 0.01 -5.84
N VAL A 127 2.73 -0.89 -5.02
CA VAL A 127 1.93 -2.04 -5.44
C VAL A 127 0.66 -2.06 -4.59
N THR A 128 -0.48 -2.08 -5.27
CA THR A 128 -1.80 -2.12 -4.62
C THR A 128 -2.51 -3.43 -4.96
N GLY A 129 -2.83 -4.22 -3.94
CA GLY A 129 -3.82 -5.29 -4.11
C GLY A 129 -5.23 -4.74 -4.08
N LEU A 130 -6.07 -5.18 -5.00
CA LEU A 130 -7.48 -4.81 -5.06
C LEU A 130 -8.37 -6.03 -4.90
N ALA A 131 -9.41 -5.88 -4.08
CA ALA A 131 -10.47 -6.85 -3.97
C ALA A 131 -11.82 -6.15 -3.97
N LYS A 132 -12.77 -6.67 -4.76
CA LYS A 132 -14.14 -6.16 -4.79
C LYS A 132 -14.94 -6.80 -3.64
N GLY A 133 -15.75 -6.00 -2.96
CA GLY A 133 -16.78 -6.52 -2.05
C GLY A 133 -17.95 -7.14 -2.80
N GLU A 134 -18.92 -7.64 -2.04
CA GLU A 134 -20.11 -8.33 -2.56
C GLU A 134 -20.87 -7.52 -3.61
N PHE A 135 -21.16 -6.24 -3.32
CA PHE A 135 -21.95 -5.35 -4.18
C PHE A 135 -21.11 -4.53 -5.16
N ALA A 136 -19.79 -4.70 -5.15
CA ALA A 136 -18.92 -4.04 -6.13
C ALA A 136 -18.92 -4.81 -7.46
N THR A 137 -19.12 -4.06 -8.56
CA THR A 137 -19.14 -4.57 -9.93
C THR A 137 -17.74 -4.58 -10.54
N ALA A 138 -17.60 -5.19 -11.72
CA ALA A 138 -16.36 -5.12 -12.50
C ALA A 138 -16.01 -3.69 -12.92
N GLU A 139 -17.00 -2.84 -13.13
CA GLU A 139 -16.82 -1.42 -13.44
C GLU A 139 -16.23 -0.67 -12.23
N HIS A 140 -16.76 -0.89 -11.02
CA HIS A 140 -16.20 -0.33 -9.79
C HIS A 140 -14.73 -0.73 -9.59
N LEU A 141 -14.41 -2.00 -9.85
CA LEU A 141 -13.04 -2.49 -9.77
C LEU A 141 -12.13 -1.84 -10.82
N THR A 142 -12.64 -1.59 -12.03
CA THR A 142 -11.91 -0.89 -13.10
C THR A 142 -11.64 0.57 -12.73
N ILE A 143 -12.63 1.27 -12.16
CA ILE A 143 -12.46 2.63 -11.65
C ILE A 143 -11.38 2.65 -10.57
N ALA A 144 -11.50 1.79 -9.55
CA ALA A 144 -10.52 1.72 -8.46
C ALA A 144 -9.10 1.40 -8.98
N LYS A 145 -8.99 0.47 -9.94
CA LYS A 145 -7.72 0.13 -10.59
C LYS A 145 -7.10 1.33 -11.29
N ASN A 146 -7.86 2.06 -12.09
CA ASN A 146 -7.35 3.22 -12.83
C ASN A 146 -6.90 4.35 -11.89
N LEU A 147 -7.64 4.60 -10.82
CA LEU A 147 -7.28 5.59 -9.82
C LEU A 147 -5.99 5.22 -9.07
N LEU A 148 -5.87 3.96 -8.64
CA LEU A 148 -4.72 3.51 -7.84
C LEU A 148 -3.48 3.19 -8.68
N ALA A 149 -3.64 3.01 -9.99
CA ALA A 149 -2.52 2.92 -10.92
C ALA A 149 -1.67 4.22 -10.96
N ALA A 150 -2.24 5.34 -10.51
CA ALA A 150 -1.56 6.62 -10.42
C ALA A 150 -0.37 6.64 -9.44
N VAL A 151 -0.29 5.66 -8.53
CA VAL A 151 0.79 5.53 -7.55
C VAL A 151 1.58 4.23 -7.68
N GLY A 152 1.33 3.42 -8.71
CA GLY A 152 2.11 2.22 -9.00
C GLY A 152 1.31 1.09 -9.63
N GLN A 153 1.79 -0.14 -9.46
CA GLN A 153 1.15 -1.33 -10.02
C GLN A 153 -0.09 -1.74 -9.24
N VAL A 154 -1.06 -2.32 -9.94
CA VAL A 154 -2.31 -2.80 -9.33
C VAL A 154 -2.57 -4.24 -9.72
N VAL A 155 -2.77 -5.09 -8.72
CA VAL A 155 -3.14 -6.50 -8.89
C VAL A 155 -4.52 -6.75 -8.29
N VAL A 156 -5.32 -7.59 -8.94
CA VAL A 156 -6.64 -7.96 -8.45
C VAL A 156 -6.55 -9.34 -7.80
N VAL A 157 -7.13 -9.47 -6.61
CA VAL A 157 -7.21 -10.71 -5.84
C VAL A 157 -8.63 -10.88 -5.28
N GLU A 158 -8.94 -12.09 -4.83
CA GLU A 158 -10.13 -12.35 -4.04
C GLU A 158 -10.04 -11.65 -2.67
N GLU A 159 -11.18 -11.25 -2.09
CA GLU A 159 -11.19 -10.47 -0.84
C GLU A 159 -10.52 -11.20 0.33
N ASN A 160 -10.67 -12.51 0.42
CA ASN A 160 -10.04 -13.34 1.45
C ASN A 160 -8.50 -13.39 1.34
N LEU A 161 -7.91 -12.94 0.23
CA LEU A 161 -6.46 -12.89 0.04
C LEU A 161 -5.87 -11.51 0.34
N ILE A 162 -6.68 -10.49 0.63
CA ILE A 162 -6.15 -9.13 0.80
C ILE A 162 -5.26 -9.00 2.04
N ASP A 163 -5.47 -9.82 3.07
CA ASP A 163 -4.61 -9.86 4.25
C ASP A 163 -3.26 -10.53 3.93
N VAL A 164 -3.25 -11.51 3.00
CA VAL A 164 -2.02 -12.08 2.43
C VAL A 164 -1.27 -11.02 1.62
N VAL A 165 -1.98 -10.19 0.85
CA VAL A 165 -1.37 -9.05 0.15
C VAL A 165 -0.78 -8.05 1.15
N ALA A 166 -1.50 -7.73 2.23
CA ALA A 166 -1.00 -6.82 3.27
C ALA A 166 0.30 -7.36 3.89
N ALA A 167 0.35 -8.65 4.20
CA ALA A 167 1.54 -9.30 4.71
C ALA A 167 2.68 -9.32 3.67
N THR A 168 2.38 -9.47 2.39
CA THR A 168 3.39 -9.59 1.32
C THR A 168 3.92 -8.23 0.88
N SER A 169 3.08 -7.38 0.28
CA SER A 169 3.49 -6.10 -0.30
C SER A 169 3.30 -4.92 0.65
N GLY A 170 2.34 -4.99 1.58
CA GLY A 170 2.12 -3.95 2.58
C GLY A 170 3.27 -3.86 3.58
N SER A 171 3.66 -5.01 4.14
CA SER A 171 4.83 -5.16 5.03
C SER A 171 6.15 -5.32 4.27
N GLY A 172 6.11 -5.68 2.98
CA GLY A 172 7.27 -5.88 2.11
C GLY A 172 8.37 -4.82 2.18
N PRO A 173 8.04 -3.51 2.16
CA PRO A 173 9.04 -2.45 2.32
C PRO A 173 9.85 -2.57 3.62
N ALA A 174 9.22 -2.96 4.73
CA ALA A 174 9.93 -3.16 6.00
C ALA A 174 10.88 -4.36 5.92
N TYR A 175 10.49 -5.43 5.22
CA TYR A 175 11.36 -6.58 4.98
C TYR A 175 12.60 -6.17 4.19
N TYR A 176 12.41 -5.37 3.14
CA TYR A 176 13.50 -4.82 2.34
C TYR A 176 14.45 -3.96 3.18
N PHE A 177 13.92 -3.01 3.96
CA PHE A 177 14.76 -2.15 4.81
C PHE A 177 15.50 -2.94 5.88
N PHE A 178 14.86 -3.93 6.48
CA PHE A 178 15.48 -4.76 7.51
C PHE A 178 16.62 -5.61 6.95
N VAL A 179 16.44 -6.25 5.78
CA VAL A 179 17.53 -7.00 5.12
C VAL A 179 18.68 -6.07 4.72
N THR A 180 18.36 -4.86 4.24
CA THR A 180 19.35 -3.82 3.90
C THR A 180 20.18 -3.45 5.14
N GLU A 181 19.51 -3.17 6.26
CA GLU A 181 20.13 -2.87 7.56
C GLU A 181 21.07 -3.99 8.01
N LEU A 182 20.59 -5.23 8.03
CA LEU A 182 21.37 -6.39 8.46
C LEU A 182 22.64 -6.59 7.61
N LEU A 183 22.55 -6.34 6.30
CA LEU A 183 23.71 -6.48 5.42
C LEU A 183 24.73 -5.35 5.62
N ILE A 184 24.28 -4.12 5.85
CA ILE A 184 25.15 -2.99 6.22
C ILE A 184 25.89 -3.32 7.52
N GLU A 185 25.17 -3.78 8.55
CA GLU A 185 25.76 -4.14 9.84
C GLU A 185 26.77 -5.28 9.73
N SER A 186 26.46 -6.29 8.93
CA SER A 186 27.39 -7.39 8.65
C SER A 186 28.66 -6.90 7.95
N ALA A 187 28.54 -6.02 6.95
CA ALA A 187 29.69 -5.48 6.23
C ALA A 187 30.59 -4.63 7.14
N VAL A 188 29.99 -3.82 8.04
CA VAL A 188 30.72 -3.08 9.07
C VAL A 188 31.47 -4.01 10.02
N LYS A 189 30.81 -5.09 10.46
CA LYS A 189 31.44 -6.11 11.32
C LYS A 189 32.65 -6.78 10.64
N HIS A 190 32.68 -6.84 9.31
CA HIS A 190 33.79 -7.36 8.53
C HIS A 190 34.81 -6.29 8.11
N GLY A 191 34.74 -5.08 8.71
CA GLY A 191 35.79 -4.06 8.63
C GLY A 191 35.52 -2.91 7.68
N LEU A 192 34.35 -2.83 7.04
CA LEU A 192 33.99 -1.63 6.29
C LEU A 192 33.63 -0.47 7.22
N ALA A 193 33.99 0.76 6.82
CA ALA A 193 33.42 1.95 7.42
C ALA A 193 31.90 2.00 7.13
N ARG A 194 31.12 2.51 8.09
CA ARG A 194 29.64 2.47 8.01
C ARG A 194 29.09 3.24 6.81
N ASP A 195 29.65 4.40 6.51
CA ASP A 195 29.29 5.21 5.35
C ASP A 195 29.56 4.48 4.03
N VAL A 196 30.70 3.80 3.92
CA VAL A 196 31.04 2.97 2.75
C VAL A 196 30.10 1.77 2.62
N ALA A 197 29.85 1.05 3.72
CA ALA A 197 28.93 -0.09 3.73
C ALA A 197 27.52 0.32 3.30
N GLN A 198 27.04 1.47 3.79
CA GLN A 198 25.73 2.00 3.43
C GLN A 198 25.64 2.27 1.92
N VAL A 199 26.60 3.01 1.36
CA VAL A 199 26.64 3.29 -0.09
C VAL A 199 26.66 2.00 -0.91
N LEU A 200 27.49 1.02 -0.53
CA LEU A 200 27.60 -0.24 -1.26
C LEU A 200 26.29 -1.03 -1.25
N VAL A 201 25.67 -1.21 -0.08
CA VAL A 201 24.48 -2.05 0.06
C VAL A 201 23.26 -1.40 -0.58
N GLU A 202 23.01 -0.12 -0.31
CA GLU A 202 21.85 0.60 -0.85
C GLU A 202 21.87 0.61 -2.38
N ASN A 203 23.00 0.96 -2.99
CA ASN A 203 23.12 1.01 -4.45
C ASN A 203 23.10 -0.39 -5.09
N THR A 204 23.61 -1.42 -4.40
CA THR A 204 23.50 -2.81 -4.88
C THR A 204 22.04 -3.24 -4.97
N PHE A 205 21.22 -2.92 -3.96
CA PHE A 205 19.80 -3.31 -3.96
C PHE A 205 18.99 -2.50 -4.96
N VAL A 206 19.21 -1.19 -5.06
CA VAL A 206 18.57 -0.34 -6.07
C VAL A 206 18.92 -0.82 -7.48
N GLY A 207 20.21 -1.06 -7.75
CA GLY A 207 20.68 -1.55 -9.05
C GLY A 207 20.13 -2.94 -9.39
N SER A 208 20.07 -3.85 -8.40
CA SER A 208 19.51 -5.20 -8.59
C SER A 208 18.01 -5.17 -8.90
N SER A 209 17.25 -4.31 -8.21
CA SER A 209 15.82 -4.13 -8.49
C SER A 209 15.58 -3.54 -9.88
N ALA A 210 16.40 -2.57 -10.30
CA ALA A 210 16.31 -1.98 -11.64
C ALA A 210 16.71 -2.98 -12.75
N LEU A 211 17.73 -3.82 -12.48
CA LEU A 211 18.11 -4.90 -13.38
C LEU A 211 16.97 -5.90 -13.54
N PHE A 212 16.32 -6.29 -12.44
CA PHE A 212 15.16 -7.18 -12.51
C PHE A 212 13.99 -6.55 -13.27
N GLU A 213 13.65 -5.29 -13.00
CA GLU A 213 12.56 -4.57 -13.70
C GLU A 213 12.78 -4.48 -15.22
N SER A 214 14.03 -4.42 -15.68
CA SER A 214 14.39 -4.31 -17.11
C SER A 214 14.74 -5.64 -17.77
N SER A 215 14.80 -6.75 -17.02
CA SER A 215 15.19 -8.05 -17.54
C SER A 215 14.00 -8.84 -18.10
N ALA A 216 14.28 -9.68 -19.10
CA ALA A 216 13.35 -10.73 -19.54
C ALA A 216 13.47 -12.01 -18.71
N ASP A 217 14.54 -12.15 -17.93
CA ASP A 217 14.76 -13.29 -17.04
C ASP A 217 13.96 -13.14 -15.75
N ASP A 218 13.55 -14.26 -15.17
CA ASP A 218 12.99 -14.28 -13.81
C ASP A 218 14.08 -14.12 -12.73
N VAL A 219 13.64 -13.93 -11.49
CA VAL A 219 14.53 -13.74 -10.33
C VAL A 219 15.43 -14.94 -10.06
N VAL A 220 15.00 -16.16 -10.39
CA VAL A 220 15.79 -17.38 -10.17
C VAL A 220 16.97 -17.42 -11.13
N GLU A 221 16.72 -17.08 -12.39
CA GLU A 221 17.74 -17.01 -13.43
C GLU A 221 18.70 -15.83 -13.23
N LEU A 222 18.21 -14.65 -12.84
CA LEU A 222 19.08 -13.52 -12.47
C LEU A 222 20.03 -13.88 -11.32
N ARG A 223 19.52 -14.53 -10.26
CA ARG A 223 20.36 -15.05 -9.16
C ARG A 223 21.40 -16.05 -9.66
N ARG A 224 21.02 -16.96 -10.57
CA ARG A 224 21.93 -17.95 -11.16
C ARG A 224 23.06 -17.27 -11.93
N LYS A 225 22.75 -16.24 -12.74
CA LYS A 225 23.74 -15.51 -13.55
C LYS A 225 24.81 -14.78 -12.73
N VAL A 226 24.49 -14.37 -11.49
CA VAL A 226 25.45 -13.73 -10.57
C VAL A 226 26.12 -14.71 -9.59
N THR A 227 25.86 -16.01 -9.73
CA THR A 227 26.42 -17.07 -8.87
C THR A 227 27.41 -17.92 -9.66
N SER A 228 28.69 -17.56 -9.62
CA SER A 228 29.75 -18.33 -10.26
C SER A 228 30.08 -19.61 -9.46
N PRO A 229 30.33 -20.76 -10.12
CA PRO A 229 30.80 -21.97 -9.46
C PRO A 229 32.05 -21.72 -8.60
N GLN A 230 32.05 -22.24 -7.36
CA GLN A 230 33.12 -22.06 -6.37
C GLN A 230 33.39 -20.59 -5.98
N GLY A 231 32.47 -19.68 -6.32
CA GLY A 231 32.57 -18.25 -6.00
C GLY A 231 32.05 -17.89 -4.60
N THR A 232 32.32 -16.66 -4.19
CA THR A 232 31.86 -16.11 -2.90
C THR A 232 30.34 -16.06 -2.79
N THR A 233 29.62 -15.72 -3.86
CA THR A 233 28.15 -15.72 -3.90
C THR A 233 27.58 -17.11 -3.63
N GLN A 234 28.15 -18.16 -4.25
CA GLN A 234 27.68 -19.53 -4.04
C GLN A 234 27.82 -19.93 -2.56
N ALA A 235 29.00 -19.70 -1.96
CA ALA A 235 29.24 -20.02 -0.56
C ALA A 235 28.27 -19.30 0.39
N ALA A 236 27.94 -18.03 0.12
CA ALA A 236 26.97 -17.27 0.90
C ALA A 236 25.54 -17.83 0.77
N ILE A 237 25.08 -18.14 -0.44
CA ILE A 237 23.74 -18.69 -0.68
C ILE A 237 23.58 -20.07 -0.05
N GLU A 238 24.54 -20.98 -0.25
CA GLU A 238 24.52 -22.31 0.36
C GLU A 238 24.50 -22.26 1.89
N PHE A 239 25.24 -21.31 2.49
CA PHE A 239 25.17 -21.09 3.93
C PHE A 239 23.76 -20.66 4.37
N LEU A 240 23.15 -19.69 3.70
CA LEU A 240 21.79 -19.22 4.02
C LEU A 240 20.74 -20.34 3.87
N GLU A 241 20.86 -21.16 2.82
CA GLU A 241 20.01 -22.34 2.63
C GLU A 241 20.21 -23.38 3.73
N SER A 242 21.45 -23.63 4.17
CA SER A 242 21.74 -24.53 5.29
C SER A 242 21.16 -24.07 6.64
N LYS A 243 20.78 -22.79 6.74
CA LYS A 243 20.12 -22.20 7.92
C LYS A 243 18.60 -22.10 7.77
N ASP A 244 18.03 -22.75 6.76
CA ASP A 244 16.59 -22.76 6.49
C ASP A 244 16.00 -21.34 6.34
N LEU A 245 16.71 -20.48 5.59
CA LEU A 245 16.21 -19.14 5.29
C LEU A 245 14.81 -19.18 4.65
N LYS A 246 14.51 -20.24 3.89
CA LYS A 246 13.18 -20.46 3.30
C LYS A 246 12.11 -20.62 4.39
N GLY A 247 12.29 -21.54 5.33
CA GLY A 247 11.36 -21.74 6.45
C GLY A 247 11.23 -20.50 7.33
N ILE A 248 12.29 -19.71 7.51
CA ILE A 248 12.23 -18.43 8.23
C ILE A 248 11.26 -17.46 7.54
N TRP A 249 11.34 -17.30 6.22
CA TRP A 249 10.43 -16.42 5.47
C TRP A 249 8.98 -16.92 5.48
N GLU A 250 8.76 -18.22 5.33
CA GLU A 250 7.42 -18.82 5.42
C GLU A 250 6.76 -18.50 6.78
N ASN A 251 7.51 -18.69 7.87
CA ASN A 251 7.03 -18.41 9.22
C ASN A 251 6.83 -16.90 9.48
N ALA A 252 7.74 -16.04 8.98
CA ALA A 252 7.62 -14.60 9.13
C ALA A 252 6.36 -14.05 8.41
N LEU A 253 6.10 -14.53 7.18
CA LEU A 253 4.90 -14.15 6.44
C LEU A 253 3.63 -14.68 7.14
N GLY A 254 3.65 -15.93 7.61
CA GLY A 254 2.55 -16.52 8.39
C GLY A 254 2.23 -15.73 9.66
N ALA A 255 3.25 -15.23 10.37
CA ALA A 255 3.06 -14.38 11.55
C ALA A 255 2.39 -13.04 11.21
N ALA A 256 2.77 -12.41 10.08
CA ALA A 256 2.16 -11.18 9.61
C ALA A 256 0.68 -11.37 9.19
N ILE A 257 0.38 -12.47 8.49
CA ILE A 257 -1.00 -12.83 8.10
C ILE A 257 -1.86 -13.02 9.35
N LYS A 258 -1.39 -13.83 10.31
CA LYS A 258 -2.11 -14.06 11.58
C LYS A 258 -2.40 -12.74 12.30
N ARG A 259 -1.45 -11.81 12.31
CA ARG A 259 -1.67 -10.50 12.93
C ARG A 259 -2.71 -9.65 12.21
N ALA A 260 -2.78 -9.70 10.87
CA ALA A 260 -3.82 -9.01 10.10
C ALA A 260 -5.22 -9.58 10.41
N GLU A 261 -5.34 -10.90 10.56
CA GLU A 261 -6.59 -11.54 10.96
C GLU A 261 -7.02 -11.15 12.38
N GLU A 262 -6.08 -11.03 13.32
CA GLU A 262 -6.36 -10.54 14.68
C GLU A 262 -6.86 -9.09 14.69
N ILE A 263 -6.30 -8.21 13.85
CA ILE A 263 -6.77 -6.83 13.70
C ILE A 263 -8.21 -6.81 13.18
N SER A 264 -8.55 -7.70 12.25
CA SER A 264 -9.88 -7.77 11.62
C SER A 264 -10.99 -8.23 12.56
N LYS A 265 -10.65 -8.82 13.71
CA LYS A 265 -11.60 -9.33 14.72
C LYS A 265 -11.88 -8.33 15.85
N ASN A 266 -11.13 -7.24 15.93
CA ASN A 266 -11.33 -6.16 16.91
C ASN A 266 -12.15 -5.03 16.32
#